data_AF-A0A537WGC9-F1
#
_entry.id   AF-A0A537WGC9-F1
#
_cell.length_a   1.000
_cell.length_b   1.000
_cell.length_c   1.000
_cell.angle_alpha   90.00
_cell.angle_beta   90.00
_cell.angle_gamma   90.00
#
_symmetry.space_group_name_H-M   'P 1'
#
loop_
_entity.id
_entity.type
_entity.pdbx_description
1 polymer ?
#
loop_
_entity_poly.entity_id
_entity_poly.type
_entity_poly.pdbx_seq_one_letter_code
_entity_poly.pdbx_strand_id
1 'polypeptide(L)'
;MPHKTLELVMVRWRDAWFDFEHGATGWRDSYIVQTVGFLVRRDAGVISVAQELLPGRDGFRAVTHIPMGVVESVITLARAEGAGRRAGDRVFHSALQAPQPLDVPGVGSGVAPSGRRSAG
;
A
#
# COMPACT_ATOMS: atom_id res chain seq x y z
N MET A 1 -7.89 15.01 27.94
CA MET A 1 -7.55 14.75 26.53
C MET A 1 -8.76 14.12 25.87
N PRO A 2 -9.15 14.52 24.63
CA PRO A 2 -10.33 13.93 23.99
C PRO A 2 -10.06 12.45 23.67
N HIS A 3 -10.99 11.58 24.09
CA HIS A 3 -10.99 10.17 23.74
C HIS A 3 -11.34 10.04 22.25
N LYS A 4 -10.53 9.35 21.46
CA LYS A 4 -10.82 9.13 20.05
C LYS A 4 -11.51 7.78 19.91
N THR A 5 -12.78 7.77 19.53
CA THR A 5 -13.46 6.52 19.20
C THR A 5 -12.74 5.84 18.02
N LEU A 6 -12.34 4.59 18.22
CA LEU A 6 -11.79 3.71 17.19
C LEU A 6 -12.90 2.79 16.68
N GLU A 7 -12.88 2.51 15.38
CA GLU A 7 -13.79 1.54 14.78
C GLU A 7 -13.05 0.21 14.64
N LEU A 8 -13.63 -0.85 15.20
CA LEU A 8 -13.24 -2.22 14.90
C LEU A 8 -13.92 -2.59 13.58
N VAL A 9 -13.14 -2.97 12.58
CA VAL A 9 -13.62 -3.24 11.22
C VAL A 9 -13.18 -4.62 10.74
N MET A 10 -13.98 -5.20 9.85
CA MET A 10 -13.58 -6.29 8.96
C MET A 10 -13.40 -5.72 7.56
N VAL A 11 -12.21 -5.90 6.98
CA VAL A 11 -11.90 -5.53 5.60
C VAL A 11 -11.81 -6.80 4.77
N ARG A 12 -12.63 -6.90 3.72
CA ARG A 12 -12.50 -7.94 2.69
C ARG A 12 -11.73 -7.36 1.52
N TRP A 13 -10.69 -8.04 1.07
CA TRP A 13 -9.82 -7.54 0.01
C TRP A 13 -9.14 -8.68 -0.76
N ARG A 14 -8.70 -8.38 -1.98
CA ARG A 14 -7.97 -9.31 -2.84
C ARG A 14 -6.49 -9.22 -2.52
N ASP A 15 -5.95 -10.27 -1.93
CA ASP A 15 -4.51 -10.39 -1.68
C ASP A 15 -3.87 -11.19 -2.81
N ALA A 16 -2.82 -10.62 -3.39
CA ALA A 16 -1.98 -11.31 -4.34
C ALA A 16 -0.97 -12.12 -3.54
N TRP A 17 -1.17 -13.44 -3.47
CA TRP A 17 -0.28 -14.33 -2.74
C TRP A 17 0.43 -15.31 -3.67
N PHE A 18 1.57 -15.79 -3.21
CA PHE A 18 2.41 -16.74 -3.95
C PHE A 18 2.17 -18.16 -3.45
N ASP A 19 1.75 -19.04 -4.36
CA ASP A 19 1.51 -20.46 -4.14
C ASP A 19 2.66 -21.28 -4.74
N PHE A 20 3.52 -21.84 -3.89
CA PHE A 20 4.70 -22.62 -4.29
C PHE A 20 4.35 -23.92 -5.05
N GLU A 21 3.13 -24.42 -4.90
CA GLU A 21 2.64 -25.61 -5.59
C GLU A 21 2.10 -25.26 -7.00
N HIS A 22 2.05 -23.98 -7.37
CA HIS A 22 1.42 -23.48 -8.60
C HIS A 22 2.41 -23.04 -9.69
N GLY A 23 3.07 -24.01 -10.33
CA GLY A 23 3.72 -23.83 -11.64
C GLY A 23 4.68 -22.63 -11.78
N ALA A 24 4.96 -22.22 -13.02
CA ALA A 24 6.05 -21.28 -13.33
C ALA A 24 5.80 -19.82 -12.90
N THR A 25 4.56 -19.42 -12.60
CA THR A 25 4.27 -18.05 -12.13
C THR A 25 3.94 -17.97 -10.64
N GLY A 26 3.35 -19.00 -10.02
CA GLY A 26 3.02 -19.05 -8.58
C GLY A 26 2.03 -17.99 -8.07
N TRP A 27 1.78 -16.91 -8.80
CA TRP A 27 0.95 -15.79 -8.40
C TRP A 27 -0.55 -16.09 -8.55
N ARG A 28 -1.28 -15.92 -7.44
CA ARG A 28 -2.74 -15.94 -7.38
C ARG A 28 -3.24 -14.52 -7.14
N ASP A 29 -3.99 -13.97 -8.08
CA ASP A 29 -4.48 -12.58 -8.08
C ASP A 29 -5.89 -12.40 -7.49
N SER A 30 -6.49 -13.47 -6.95
CA SER A 30 -7.93 -13.54 -6.66
C SER A 30 -8.28 -14.10 -5.28
N TYR A 31 -7.32 -14.21 -4.36
CA TYR A 31 -7.62 -14.72 -3.03
C TYR A 31 -8.28 -13.65 -2.16
N ILE A 32 -9.47 -13.97 -1.65
CA ILE A 32 -10.22 -13.06 -0.79
C ILE A 32 -9.77 -13.25 0.65
N VAL A 33 -9.09 -12.24 1.19
CA VAL A 33 -8.67 -12.17 2.59
C VAL A 33 -9.68 -11.36 3.38
N GLN A 34 -9.93 -11.79 4.62
CA GLN A 34 -10.67 -11.02 5.61
C GLN A 34 -9.72 -10.60 6.74
N THR A 35 -9.51 -9.31 6.91
CA THR A 35 -8.68 -8.75 7.97
C THR A 35 -9.57 -8.05 8.99
N VAL A 36 -9.49 -8.44 10.26
CA VAL A 36 -10.22 -7.81 11.36
C VAL A 36 -9.26 -7.03 12.25
N GLY A 37 -9.60 -5.79 12.57
CA GLY A 37 -8.81 -4.98 13.50
C GLY A 37 -9.30 -3.53 13.59
N PHE A 38 -8.56 -2.70 14.31
CA PHE A 38 -8.87 -1.29 14.51
C PHE A 38 -8.52 -0.46 13.27
N LEU A 39 -9.45 0.35 12.80
CA LEU A 39 -9.22 1.29 11.70
C LEU A 39 -8.31 2.44 12.16
N VAL A 40 -7.06 2.46 11.68
CA VAL A 40 -6.08 3.49 12.06
C VAL A 40 -5.90 4.59 10.99
N ARG A 41 -6.22 4.25 9.73
CA ARG A 41 -6.15 5.18 8.59
C ARG A 41 -7.15 4.75 7.52
N ARG A 42 -7.84 5.73 6.94
CA ARG A 42 -8.63 5.58 5.73
C ARG A 42 -8.45 6.83 4.88
N ASP A 43 -7.88 6.68 3.70
CA ASP A 43 -7.82 7.72 2.69
C ASP A 43 -8.00 7.12 1.28
N ALA A 44 -7.83 7.94 0.24
CA ALA A 44 -8.07 7.53 -1.14
C ALA A 44 -7.15 6.41 -1.63
N GLY A 45 -5.95 6.26 -1.04
CA GLY A 45 -4.95 5.29 -1.50
C GLY A 45 -4.89 4.03 -0.65
N VAL A 46 -5.16 4.13 0.64
CA VAL A 46 -4.91 3.04 1.59
C VAL A 46 -5.94 2.99 2.73
N ILE A 47 -6.32 1.78 3.11
CA ILE A 47 -6.92 1.49 4.41
C ILE A 47 -5.87 0.79 5.28
N SER A 48 -5.72 1.23 6.53
CA SER A 48 -4.79 0.60 7.46
C SER A 48 -5.54 0.08 8.68
N VAL A 49 -5.29 -1.18 9.00
CA VAL A 49 -5.98 -1.92 10.05
C VAL A 49 -4.93 -2.46 11.03
N ALA A 50 -5.06 -2.11 12.31
CA ALA A 50 -4.20 -2.62 13.37
C ALA A 50 -4.87 -3.78 14.11
N GLN A 51 -4.19 -4.91 14.22
CA GLN A 51 -4.73 -6.05 14.98
C GLN A 51 -4.67 -5.81 16.50
N GLU A 52 -3.76 -4.96 16.96
CA GLU A 52 -3.57 -4.73 18.39
C GLU A 52 -3.34 -3.26 18.75
N LEU A 53 -3.96 -2.86 19.86
CA LEU A 53 -3.72 -1.61 20.57
C LEU A 53 -2.74 -1.87 21.73
N LEU A 54 -1.67 -1.06 21.83
CA LEU A 54 -0.68 -1.22 22.88
C LEU A 54 -1.24 -0.81 24.27
N PRO A 55 -0.76 -1.45 25.36
CA PRO A 55 -1.07 -1.01 26.72
C PRO A 55 -0.74 0.48 26.92
N GLY A 56 -1.50 1.16 27.78
CA GLY A 56 -1.34 2.61 28.00
C GLY A 56 -1.85 3.47 26.83
N ARG A 57 -2.42 2.85 25.78
CA ARG A 57 -2.94 3.52 24.56
C ARG A 57 -1.87 4.22 23.73
N ASP A 58 -0.64 3.71 23.79
CA ASP A 58 0.55 4.34 23.21
C ASP A 58 0.84 3.97 21.74
N GLY A 59 -0.16 3.46 21.03
CA GLY A 59 -0.08 3.21 19.59
C GLY A 59 -0.62 1.84 19.20
N PHE A 60 -0.21 1.41 18.01
CA PHE A 60 -0.71 0.21 17.35
C PHE A 60 0.45 -0.71 16.98
N ARG A 61 0.21 -2.02 17.03
CA ARG A 61 1.13 -3.01 16.44
C ARG A 61 0.37 -3.93 15.49
N ALA A 62 1.12 -4.65 14.65
CA ALA A 62 0.58 -5.52 13.61
C ALA A 62 -0.40 -4.76 12.70
N VAL A 63 0.10 -3.71 12.03
CA VAL A 63 -0.69 -2.89 11.11
C VAL A 63 -0.57 -3.43 9.69
N THR A 64 -1.71 -3.77 9.09
CA THR A 64 -1.81 -4.15 7.68
C THR A 64 -2.24 -2.92 6.88
N HIS A 65 -1.48 -2.59 5.84
CA HIS A 65 -1.80 -1.53 4.88
C HIS A 65 -2.34 -2.16 3.60
N ILE A 66 -3.60 -1.88 3.29
CA ILE A 66 -4.30 -2.47 2.15
C ILE A 66 -4.57 -1.37 1.12
N PRO A 67 -4.05 -1.48 -0.12
CA PRO A 67 -4.35 -0.54 -1.19
C PRO A 67 -5.84 -0.47 -1.47
N MET A 68 -6.39 0.72 -1.66
CA MET A 68 -7.84 0.85 -1.77
C MET A 68 -8.42 0.19 -3.03
N GLY A 69 -7.63 0.11 -4.11
CA GLY A 69 -8.03 -0.55 -5.36
C GLY A 69 -8.29 -2.06 -5.25
N VAL A 70 -7.85 -2.71 -4.16
CA VAL A 70 -8.06 -4.16 -3.97
C VAL A 70 -9.07 -4.49 -2.87
N VAL A 71 -9.69 -3.48 -2.24
CA VAL A 71 -10.68 -3.69 -1.19
C VAL A 71 -12.06 -3.93 -1.81
N GLU A 72 -12.70 -5.03 -1.40
CA GLU A 72 -14.06 -5.36 -1.81
C GLU A 72 -15.10 -4.76 -0.87
N SER A 73 -14.85 -4.79 0.45
CA SER A 73 -15.75 -4.20 1.43
C SER A 73 -15.08 -3.89 2.77
N VAL A 74 -15.69 -2.95 3.50
CA VAL A 74 -15.33 -2.61 4.87
C VAL A 74 -16.60 -2.62 5.72
N ILE A 75 -16.62 -3.46 6.74
CA ILE A 75 -17.76 -3.62 7.65
C ILE A 75 -17.32 -3.17 9.04
N THR A 76 -18.00 -2.18 9.62
CA THR A 76 -17.80 -1.81 11.02
C THR A 76 -18.46 -2.84 11.92
N LEU A 77 -17.66 -3.47 12.78
CA LEU A 77 -18.11 -4.50 13.72
C LEU A 77 -18.48 -3.90 15.08
N ALA A 78 -17.67 -2.94 15.56
CA ALA A 78 -17.88 -2.28 16.85
C ALA A 78 -17.20 -0.91 16.88
N ARG A 79 -17.57 -0.11 17.88
CA ARG A 79 -16.86 1.13 18.23
C ARG A 79 -16.22 0.96 19.60
N ALA A 80 -14.91 1.13 19.66
CA ALA A 80 -14.12 1.09 20.88
C ALA A 80 -13.62 2.49 21.23
N GLU A 81 -13.29 2.75 22.48
CA GLU A 81 -12.58 3.98 22.86
C GLU A 81 -11.07 3.77 22.70
N GLY A 82 -10.40 4.61 21.90
CA GLY A 82 -8.94 4.60 21.76
C GLY A 82 -8.31 5.97 21.97
N ALA A 83 -6.98 6.02 22.01
CA ALA A 83 -6.23 7.28 22.01
C ALA A 83 -5.93 7.72 20.57
N GLY A 84 -5.94 9.04 20.34
CA GLY A 84 -5.70 9.65 19.04
C GLY A 84 -4.29 9.39 18.46
N ARG A 85 -4.11 9.70 17.17
CA ARG A 85 -2.80 9.69 16.51
C ARG A 85 -1.83 10.61 17.26
N ARG A 86 -0.57 10.20 17.39
CA ARG A 86 0.52 11.06 17.87
C ARG A 86 0.89 12.10 16.81
N ALA A 87 1.27 13.30 17.25
CA ALA A 87 2.00 14.25 16.41
C ALA A 87 3.33 13.60 16.01
N GLY A 88 3.47 13.20 14.74
CA GLY A 88 4.63 12.46 14.25
C GLY A 88 4.30 11.28 13.32
N ASP A 89 3.04 10.85 13.25
CA ASP A 89 2.60 9.94 12.19
C ASP A 89 2.87 10.61 10.84
N ARG A 90 3.81 10.05 10.05
CA ARG A 90 4.12 10.55 8.72
C ARG A 90 2.86 10.49 7.86
N VAL A 91 2.34 11.66 7.51
CA VAL A 91 1.38 11.80 6.41
C VAL A 91 2.15 11.53 5.13
N PHE A 92 2.13 10.29 4.67
CA PHE A 92 2.52 9.99 3.29
C PHE A 92 1.48 10.63 2.37
N HIS A 93 1.78 11.82 1.87
CA HIS A 93 1.17 12.34 0.66
C HIS A 93 1.65 11.45 -0.49
N SER A 94 0.76 10.63 -1.02
CA SER A 94 1.03 9.88 -2.24
C SER A 94 1.07 10.87 -3.41
N ALA A 95 2.25 11.44 -3.66
CA ALA A 95 2.58 11.93 -4.97
C ALA A 95 3.00 10.70 -5.79
N LEU A 96 2.03 10.00 -6.38
CA LEU A 96 2.33 9.13 -7.52
C LEU A 96 2.76 10.03 -8.67
N GLN A 97 4.02 10.43 -8.61
CA GLN A 97 4.77 10.99 -9.71
C GLN A 97 4.93 9.87 -10.73
N ALA A 98 4.59 10.15 -11.99
CA ALA A 98 4.75 9.21 -13.09
C ALA A 98 6.17 8.58 -13.06
N PRO A 99 6.32 7.28 -13.36
CA PRO A 99 7.62 6.63 -13.33
C PRO A 99 8.58 7.38 -14.25
N GLN A 100 9.67 7.88 -13.69
CA GLN A 100 10.76 8.42 -14.48
C GLN A 100 11.42 7.26 -15.23
N PRO A 101 11.81 7.45 -16.51
CA PRO A 101 12.55 6.42 -17.24
C PRO A 101 13.82 6.05 -16.46
N LEU A 102 14.05 4.75 -16.29
CA LEU A 102 15.31 4.22 -15.77
C LEU A 102 16.41 4.50 -16.81
N ASP A 103 17.38 5.36 -16.47
CA ASP A 103 18.63 5.44 -17.20
C ASP A 103 19.39 4.12 -17.02
N VAL A 104 19.38 3.27 -18.05
CA VAL A 104 20.19 2.05 -18.12
C VAL A 104 21.53 2.41 -18.77
N PRO A 105 22.67 2.39 -18.04
CA PRO A 105 23.96 2.59 -18.68
C PRO A 105 24.32 1.32 -19.46
N GLY A 106 24.49 1.44 -20.77
CA GLY A 106 25.16 0.40 -21.57
C GLY A 106 24.42 -0.19 -22.76
N VAL A 107 23.34 0.42 -23.27
CA VAL A 107 22.80 0.03 -24.59
C VAL A 107 23.32 1.01 -25.64
N GLY A 108 24.36 0.59 -26.36
CA GLY A 108 24.99 1.37 -27.43
C GLY A 108 23.99 1.74 -28.53
N SER A 109 23.68 3.03 -28.65
CA SER A 109 23.04 3.59 -29.85
C SER A 109 24.07 3.67 -30.98
N GLY A 110 24.28 2.56 -31.66
CA GLY A 110 24.91 2.55 -32.97
C GLY A 110 23.86 2.72 -34.06
N VAL A 111 23.63 3.94 -34.53
CA VAL A 111 23.40 4.31 -35.95
C VAL A 111 23.57 5.83 -36.04
N ALA A 112 24.67 6.28 -36.64
CA ALA A 112 24.80 7.65 -37.13
C ALA A 112 24.34 7.69 -38.60
N PRO A 113 23.47 8.63 -39.01
CA PRO A 113 23.14 8.81 -40.41
C PRO A 113 24.32 9.45 -41.15
N SER A 114 24.73 8.83 -42.26
CA SER A 114 25.75 9.29 -43.18
C SER A 114 25.30 10.57 -43.91
N GLY A 115 25.79 11.71 -43.43
CA GLY A 115 25.60 13.03 -44.05
C GLY A 115 26.91 13.59 -44.64
N ARG A 116 26.98 13.59 -45.97
CA ARG A 116 27.75 14.46 -46.88
C ARG A 116 28.67 15.54 -46.25
N ARG A 117 29.93 15.56 -46.67
CA ARG A 117 30.66 16.81 -46.94
C ARG A 117 31.51 16.69 -48.21
N SER A 118 31.36 17.69 -49.06
CA SER A 118 32.22 18.02 -50.19
C SER A 118 33.33 18.99 -49.74
N ALA A 119 34.35 19.10 -50.60
CA ALA A 119 35.36 20.16 -50.74
C ALA A 119 36.68 20.01 -49.97
N GLY A 120 37.76 20.10 -50.75
CA GLY A 120 39.17 20.00 -50.40
C GLY A 120 39.95 19.49 -51.60
#